data_AF-A0A3M7MN37-F1
#
_entry.id   AF-A0A3M7MN37-F1
#
_cell.length_a   1.000
_cell.length_b   1.000
_cell.length_c   1.000
_cell.angle_alpha   90.00
_cell.angle_beta   90.00
_cell.angle_gamma   90.00
#
_symmetry.space_group_name_H-M   'P 1'
#
loop_
_entity.id
_entity.type
_entity.pdbx_description
1 polymer ?
#
loop_
_entity_poly.entity_id
_entity_poly.type
_entity_poly.pdbx_seq_one_letter_code
_entity_poly.pdbx_strand_id
1 'polypeptide(L)'
;MANLASTYRNQGRWEDAEELDVQVMEARKKKLGADHPDTLTSMANLASTYWNQGRWEDAEELEVQVMEASKKKLGADHPSTLTSMANLASTYRNQGRWEDAEELEVQVMEARKKKLGADHPDTLTSMNNLAFTWESQGRHVEASALMESCVQARQRVLGPQHPYTLSSMATLDQWRARMSKPSQLITAQE
;
A
#
# COMPACT_ATOMS: atom_id res chain seq x y z
N MET A 1 -25.19 -2.17 0.04
CA MET A 1 -24.62 -1.05 0.82
C MET A 1 -23.16 -0.80 0.48
N ALA A 2 -22.26 -1.80 0.47
CA ALA A 2 -20.86 -1.59 0.08
C ALA A 2 -20.66 -0.86 -1.27
N ASN A 3 -21.52 -1.15 -2.26
CA ASN A 3 -21.48 -0.48 -3.56
C ASN A 3 -21.89 1.00 -3.51
N LEU A 4 -22.71 1.42 -2.54
CA LEU A 4 -23.13 2.81 -2.39
C LEU A 4 -22.04 3.65 -1.72
N ALA A 5 -21.38 3.14 -0.68
CA ALA A 5 -20.24 3.81 -0.05
C ALA A 5 -19.10 4.03 -1.06
N SER A 6 -18.79 3.02 -1.88
CA SER A 6 -17.85 3.18 -3.00
C SER A 6 -18.28 4.23 -4.02
N THR A 7 -19.58 4.37 -4.27
CA THR A 7 -20.10 5.39 -5.19
C THR A 7 -19.89 6.80 -4.62
N TYR A 8 -20.15 6.99 -3.32
CA TYR A 8 -19.89 8.26 -2.64
C TYR A 8 -18.40 8.63 -2.63
N ARG A 9 -17.51 7.66 -2.34
CA ARG A 9 -16.05 7.87 -2.46
C ARG A 9 -15.64 8.35 -3.84
N ASN A 10 -16.15 7.71 -4.90
CA ASN A 10 -15.84 8.12 -6.28
C ASN A 10 -16.35 9.52 -6.65
N GLN A 11 -17.34 10.05 -5.91
CA GLN A 11 -17.85 11.41 -6.06
C GLN A 11 -17.15 12.42 -5.13
N GLY A 12 -16.18 11.99 -4.31
CA GLY A 12 -15.55 12.82 -3.29
C GLY A 12 -16.45 13.13 -2.08
N ARG A 13 -17.57 12.42 -1.94
CA ARG A 13 -18.52 12.56 -0.84
C ARG A 13 -18.07 11.70 0.36
N TRP A 14 -16.98 12.12 0.99
CA TRP A 14 -16.30 11.31 2.01
C TRP A 14 -17.11 11.13 3.30
N GLU A 15 -17.83 12.16 3.74
CA GLU A 15 -18.69 12.10 4.95
C GLU A 15 -19.85 11.11 4.75
N ASP A 16 -20.52 11.15 3.60
CA ASP A 16 -21.61 10.20 3.28
C ASP A 16 -21.10 8.75 3.16
N ALA A 17 -19.88 8.57 2.64
CA ALA A 17 -19.25 7.26 2.56
C ALA A 17 -18.92 6.72 3.96
N GLU A 18 -18.34 7.57 4.82
CA GLU A 18 -18.00 7.24 6.20
C GLU A 18 -19.23 6.83 7.00
N GLU A 19 -20.30 7.65 6.98
CA GLU A 19 -21.53 7.35 7.73
C GLU A 19 -22.06 5.96 7.36
N LEU A 20 -22.10 5.66 6.05
CA LEU A 20 -22.58 4.38 5.57
C LEU A 20 -21.64 3.22 5.94
N ASP A 21 -20.33 3.41 5.81
CA ASP A 21 -19.33 2.39 6.16
C ASP A 21 -19.37 2.06 7.66
N VAL A 22 -19.51 3.06 8.53
CA VAL A 22 -19.70 2.87 9.98
C VAL A 22 -20.96 2.06 10.27
N GLN A 23 -22.11 2.44 9.69
CA GLN A 23 -23.37 1.74 9.89
C GLN A 23 -23.27 0.27 9.45
N VAL A 24 -22.65 0.00 8.30
CA VAL A 24 -22.47 -1.37 7.78
C VAL A 24 -21.54 -2.18 8.67
N MET A 25 -20.42 -1.59 9.11
CA MET A 25 -19.43 -2.23 9.96
C MET A 25 -20.03 -2.63 11.31
N GLU A 26 -20.73 -1.71 11.97
CA GLU A 26 -21.42 -1.98 13.25
C GLU A 26 -22.54 -3.03 13.11
N ALA A 27 -23.34 -2.96 12.04
CA ALA A 27 -24.39 -3.94 11.79
C ALA A 27 -23.81 -5.36 11.59
N ARG A 28 -22.70 -5.49 10.85
CA ARG A 28 -22.01 -6.77 10.63
C ARG A 28 -21.33 -7.26 11.89
N LYS A 29 -20.65 -6.38 12.63
CA LYS A 29 -20.04 -6.70 13.92
C LYS A 29 -21.07 -7.25 14.91
N LYS A 30 -22.25 -6.63 15.00
CA LYS A 30 -23.36 -7.11 15.85
C LYS A 30 -23.94 -8.45 15.39
N LYS A 31 -24.10 -8.66 14.08
CA LYS A 31 -24.79 -9.84 13.54
C LYS A 31 -23.87 -11.06 13.35
N LEU A 32 -22.62 -10.84 12.97
CA LEU A 32 -21.68 -11.86 12.52
C LEU A 32 -20.47 -12.02 13.46
N GLY A 33 -20.23 -11.03 14.33
CA GLY A 33 -19.06 -10.94 15.17
C GLY A 33 -17.93 -10.10 14.55
N ALA A 34 -17.01 -9.65 15.39
CA ALA A 34 -15.90 -8.78 14.99
C ALA A 34 -14.96 -9.43 13.97
N ASP A 35 -14.64 -10.71 14.16
CA ASP A 35 -13.65 -11.38 13.32
C ASP A 35 -14.26 -11.98 12.02
N HIS A 36 -15.55 -11.79 11.75
CA HIS A 36 -16.18 -12.40 10.57
C HIS A 36 -15.63 -11.77 9.28
N PRO A 37 -15.34 -12.53 8.20
CA PRO A 37 -14.76 -11.99 6.96
C PRO A 37 -15.48 -10.75 6.39
N ASP A 38 -16.82 -10.75 6.43
CA ASP A 38 -17.62 -9.60 6.01
C ASP A 38 -17.44 -8.38 6.92
N THR A 39 -17.29 -8.58 8.23
CA THR A 39 -17.00 -7.50 9.18
C THR A 39 -15.62 -6.92 8.91
N LEU A 40 -14.61 -7.78 8.74
CA LEU A 40 -13.24 -7.35 8.41
C LEU A 40 -13.18 -6.59 7.08
N THR A 41 -13.96 -7.03 6.08
CA THR A 41 -14.08 -6.31 4.80
C THR A 41 -14.69 -4.92 4.99
N SER A 42 -15.69 -4.78 5.85
CA SER A 42 -16.28 -3.48 6.17
C SER A 42 -15.33 -2.57 6.94
N MET A 43 -14.56 -3.12 7.88
CA MET A 43 -13.53 -2.37 8.60
C MET A 43 -12.44 -1.88 7.64
N ALA A 44 -11.97 -2.72 6.71
CA ALA A 44 -11.00 -2.30 5.70
C ALA A 44 -11.54 -1.22 4.75
N ASN A 45 -12.83 -1.26 4.40
CA ASN A 45 -13.45 -0.20 3.61
C ASN A 45 -13.51 1.12 4.38
N LEU A 46 -13.93 1.09 5.65
CA LEU A 46 -13.95 2.27 6.50
C LEU A 46 -12.55 2.85 6.72
N ALA A 47 -11.55 2.00 6.95
CA ALA A 47 -10.15 2.42 7.03
C ALA A 47 -9.68 3.13 5.76
N SER A 48 -10.02 2.58 4.59
CA SER A 48 -9.75 3.23 3.30
C SER A 48 -10.46 4.58 3.18
N THR A 49 -11.69 4.71 3.68
CA THR A 49 -12.41 6.00 3.75
C THR A 49 -11.68 7.01 4.63
N TYR A 50 -11.25 6.63 5.84
CA TYR A 50 -10.45 7.48 6.72
C TYR A 50 -9.11 7.88 6.10
N TRP A 51 -8.41 6.92 5.47
CA TRP A 51 -7.13 7.17 4.81
C TRP A 51 -7.26 8.25 3.72
N ASN A 52 -8.31 8.20 2.90
CA ASN A 52 -8.56 9.22 1.87
C ASN A 52 -8.93 10.59 2.44
N GLN A 53 -9.44 10.65 3.67
CA GLN A 53 -9.68 11.90 4.39
C GLN A 53 -8.43 12.44 5.09
N GLY A 54 -7.29 11.74 5.03
CA GLY A 54 -6.08 12.10 5.78
C GLY A 54 -6.12 11.71 7.26
N ARG A 55 -7.13 10.95 7.69
CA ARG A 55 -7.32 10.47 9.07
C ARG A 55 -6.56 9.16 9.27
N TRP A 56 -5.24 9.22 9.22
CA TRP A 56 -4.39 8.03 9.20
C TRP A 56 -4.35 7.26 10.53
N GLU A 57 -4.54 7.92 11.66
CA GLU A 57 -4.65 7.28 12.98
C GLU A 57 -5.91 6.39 13.05
N ASP A 58 -7.06 6.91 12.60
CA ASP A 58 -8.32 6.16 12.57
C ASP A 58 -8.25 4.98 11.57
N ALA A 59 -7.54 5.16 10.45
CA ALA A 59 -7.30 4.09 9.48
C ALA A 59 -6.43 2.98 10.08
N GLU A 60 -5.34 3.35 10.76
CA GLU A 60 -4.42 2.41 11.42
C GLU A 60 -5.16 1.52 12.43
N GLU A 61 -5.99 2.10 13.31
CA GLU A 61 -6.69 1.35 14.34
C GLU A 61 -7.51 0.18 13.74
N LEU A 62 -8.21 0.46 12.64
CA LEU A 62 -9.00 -0.55 11.93
C LEU A 62 -8.13 -1.53 11.14
N GLU A 63 -7.06 -1.06 10.49
CA GLU A 63 -6.16 -1.90 9.70
C GLU A 63 -5.38 -2.89 10.56
N VAL A 64 -4.94 -2.49 11.77
CA VAL A 64 -4.31 -3.38 12.75
C VAL A 64 -5.28 -4.49 13.16
N GLN A 65 -6.53 -4.13 13.49
CA GLN A 65 -7.55 -5.13 13.86
C GLN A 65 -7.81 -6.11 12.70
N VAL A 66 -7.91 -5.61 11.47
CA VAL A 66 -8.14 -6.45 10.28
C VAL A 66 -6.94 -7.36 10.00
N MET A 67 -5.73 -6.85 10.12
CA MET A 67 -4.49 -7.60 9.95
C MET A 67 -4.39 -8.73 10.96
N GLU A 68 -4.54 -8.44 12.25
CA GLU A 68 -4.41 -9.43 13.32
C GLU A 68 -5.50 -10.51 13.24
N ALA A 69 -6.74 -10.12 12.97
CA ALA A 69 -7.84 -11.07 12.79
C ALA A 69 -7.60 -11.98 11.57
N SER A 70 -7.15 -11.41 10.45
CA SER A 70 -6.83 -12.17 9.23
C SER A 70 -5.66 -13.12 9.46
N LYS A 71 -4.60 -12.65 10.12
CA LYS A 71 -3.42 -13.47 10.47
C LYS A 71 -3.80 -14.64 11.37
N LYS A 72 -4.62 -14.42 12.39
CA LYS A 72 -5.10 -15.46 13.31
C LYS A 72 -5.97 -16.50 12.60
N LYS A 73 -6.84 -16.09 11.67
CA LYS A 73 -7.82 -16.99 11.04
C LYS A 73 -7.32 -17.69 9.79
N LEU A 74 -6.53 -17.00 8.98
CA LEU A 74 -6.14 -17.43 7.64
C LEU A 74 -4.64 -17.74 7.54
N GLY A 75 -3.86 -17.30 8.53
CA GLY A 75 -2.41 -17.38 8.53
C GLY A 75 -1.74 -16.13 7.96
N ALA A 76 -0.45 -15.96 8.29
CA ALA A 76 0.35 -14.79 7.91
C ALA A 76 0.45 -14.62 6.39
N ASP A 77 0.64 -15.71 5.65
CA ASP A 77 0.88 -15.65 4.21
C ASP A 77 -0.42 -15.66 3.38
N HIS A 78 -1.60 -15.60 3.99
CA HIS A 78 -2.85 -15.63 3.23
C HIS A 78 -3.04 -14.33 2.42
N PRO A 79 -3.54 -14.37 1.17
CA PRO A 79 -3.70 -13.16 0.34
C PRO A 79 -4.43 -12.00 1.03
N SER A 80 -5.49 -12.29 1.79
CA SER A 80 -6.21 -11.28 2.58
C SER A 80 -5.35 -10.66 3.68
N THR A 81 -4.56 -11.46 4.40
CA THR A 81 -3.62 -10.97 5.42
C THR A 81 -2.54 -10.09 4.79
N LEU A 82 -1.96 -10.54 3.67
CA LEU A 82 -0.96 -9.78 2.94
C LEU A 82 -1.50 -8.46 2.38
N THR A 83 -2.78 -8.43 1.99
CA THR A 83 -3.45 -7.21 1.56
C THR A 83 -3.66 -6.24 2.73
N SER A 84 -4.10 -6.74 3.90
CA SER A 84 -4.22 -5.88 5.09
C SER A 84 -2.88 -5.33 5.58
N MET A 85 -1.81 -6.12 5.52
CA MET A 85 -0.46 -5.65 5.85
C MET A 85 0.02 -4.56 4.88
N ALA A 86 -0.25 -4.72 3.57
CA ALA A 86 0.11 -3.72 2.58
C ALA A 86 -0.66 -2.39 2.75
N ASN A 87 -1.92 -2.45 3.17
CA ASN A 87 -2.71 -1.26 3.48
C ASN A 87 -2.15 -0.55 4.72
N LEU A 88 -1.90 -1.30 5.80
CA LEU A 88 -1.29 -0.77 7.03
C LEU A 88 0.08 -0.13 6.77
N ALA A 89 0.92 -0.77 5.95
CA ALA A 89 2.19 -0.18 5.55
C ALA A 89 2.01 1.14 4.78
N SER A 90 0.99 1.22 3.91
CA SER A 90 0.66 2.46 3.23
C SER A 90 0.24 3.56 4.21
N THR A 91 -0.53 3.23 5.24
CA THR A 91 -0.89 4.15 6.32
C THR A 91 0.35 4.64 7.08
N TYR A 92 1.26 3.73 7.45
CA TYR A 92 2.53 4.09 8.08
C TYR A 92 3.39 5.05 7.26
N ARG A 93 3.49 4.85 5.94
CA ARG A 93 4.19 5.79 5.05
C ARG A 93 3.59 7.21 5.12
N ASN A 94 2.27 7.32 5.16
CA ASN A 94 1.61 8.63 5.22
C ASN A 94 1.79 9.31 6.59
N GLN A 95 1.93 8.52 7.65
CA GLN A 95 2.33 9.01 8.98
C GLN A 95 3.84 9.33 9.09
N GLY A 96 4.65 9.05 8.07
CA GLY A 96 6.10 9.22 8.09
C GLY A 96 6.85 8.13 8.87
N ARG A 97 6.17 7.03 9.24
CA ARG A 97 6.73 5.87 9.94
C ARG A 97 7.33 4.88 8.94
N TRP A 98 8.43 5.29 8.32
CA TRP A 98 9.05 4.54 7.22
C TRP A 98 9.60 3.17 7.61
N GLU A 99 10.08 3.01 8.85
CA GLU A 99 10.62 1.74 9.34
C GLU A 99 9.50 0.70 9.53
N ASP A 100 8.39 1.10 10.16
CA ASP A 100 7.22 0.22 10.35
C ASP A 100 6.60 -0.19 9.00
N ALA A 101 6.56 0.75 8.03
CA ALA A 101 6.10 0.47 6.68
C ALA A 101 7.01 -0.55 5.96
N GLU A 102 8.33 -0.37 6.05
CA GLU A 102 9.30 -1.26 5.43
C GLU A 102 9.18 -2.69 5.98
N GLU A 103 9.05 -2.85 7.30
CA GLU A 103 8.94 -4.16 7.92
C GLU A 103 7.79 -4.96 7.31
N LEU A 104 6.61 -4.33 7.19
CA LEU A 104 5.43 -4.95 6.60
C LEU A 104 5.60 -5.17 5.08
N GLU A 105 6.14 -4.20 4.34
CA GLU A 105 6.32 -4.31 2.90
C GLU A 105 7.30 -5.41 2.50
N VAL A 106 8.39 -5.61 3.25
CA VAL A 106 9.34 -6.71 3.05
C VAL A 106 8.66 -8.05 3.28
N GLN A 107 7.92 -8.20 4.39
CA GLN A 107 7.17 -9.43 4.67
C GLN A 107 6.18 -9.75 3.55
N VAL A 108 5.42 -8.75 3.09
CA VAL A 108 4.43 -8.92 2.01
C VAL A 108 5.09 -9.27 0.69
N MET A 109 6.17 -8.57 0.31
CA MET A 109 6.89 -8.82 -0.93
C MET A 109 7.44 -10.25 -0.97
N GLU A 110 8.12 -10.69 0.08
CA GLU A 110 8.72 -12.03 0.12
C GLU A 110 7.65 -13.13 0.16
N ALA A 111 6.56 -12.94 0.90
CA ALA A 111 5.45 -13.91 0.92
C ALA A 111 4.78 -14.04 -0.47
N ARG A 112 4.53 -12.92 -1.16
CA ARG A 112 3.96 -12.92 -2.52
C ARG A 112 4.93 -13.52 -3.52
N LYS A 113 6.21 -13.17 -3.45
CA LYS A 113 7.26 -13.74 -4.30
C LYS A 113 7.36 -15.25 -4.16
N LYS A 114 7.30 -15.77 -2.93
CA LYS A 114 7.33 -17.20 -2.64
C LYS A 114 6.08 -17.94 -3.16
N LYS A 115 4.89 -17.34 -3.03
CA LYS A 115 3.62 -18.01 -3.36
C LYS A 115 3.18 -17.84 -4.81
N LEU A 116 3.40 -16.67 -5.39
CA LEU A 116 2.89 -16.27 -6.69
C LEU A 116 4.00 -16.19 -7.75
N GLY A 117 5.26 -16.11 -7.31
CA GLY A 117 6.42 -15.89 -8.15
C GLY A 117 6.85 -14.43 -8.21
N ALA A 118 8.09 -14.22 -8.65
CA ALA A 118 8.71 -12.88 -8.73
C ALA A 118 8.04 -11.96 -9.76
N ASP A 119 7.49 -12.54 -10.84
CA ASP A 119 6.89 -11.81 -11.95
C ASP A 119 5.37 -11.57 -11.78
N HIS A 120 4.76 -12.03 -10.67
CA HIS A 120 3.33 -11.84 -10.44
C HIS A 120 2.98 -10.37 -10.19
N PRO A 121 1.88 -9.82 -10.77
CA PRO A 121 1.50 -8.41 -10.60
C PRO A 121 1.46 -7.90 -9.16
N ASP A 122 0.97 -8.72 -8.22
CA ASP A 122 0.95 -8.36 -6.79
C ASP A 122 2.35 -8.29 -6.17
N THR A 123 3.27 -9.17 -6.58
CA THR A 123 4.68 -9.12 -6.16
C THR A 123 5.33 -7.85 -6.70
N LEU A 124 5.09 -7.52 -7.97
CA LEU A 124 5.61 -6.31 -8.60
C LEU A 124 5.05 -5.03 -7.99
N THR A 125 3.80 -5.06 -7.54
CA THR A 125 3.20 -3.95 -6.77
C THR A 125 3.90 -3.78 -5.43
N SER A 126 4.17 -4.88 -4.71
CA SER A 126 4.93 -4.83 -3.45
C SER A 126 6.37 -4.33 -3.65
N MET A 127 7.07 -4.79 -4.69
CA MET A 127 8.42 -4.30 -5.02
C MET A 127 8.42 -2.80 -5.30
N ASN A 128 7.44 -2.31 -6.07
CA ASN A 128 7.29 -0.89 -6.35
C ASN A 128 7.07 -0.09 -5.05
N ASN A 129 6.18 -0.55 -4.17
CA ASN A 129 5.89 0.12 -2.91
C ASN A 129 7.12 0.19 -1.99
N LEU A 130 7.83 -0.93 -1.83
CA LEU A 130 9.05 -1.01 -1.03
C LEU A 130 10.16 -0.10 -1.58
N ALA A 131 10.30 -0.03 -2.90
CA ALA A 131 11.27 0.88 -3.53
C ALA A 131 10.96 2.36 -3.20
N PHE A 132 9.69 2.76 -3.18
CA PHE A 132 9.30 4.11 -2.76
C PHE A 132 9.62 4.37 -1.28
N THR A 133 9.40 3.38 -0.42
CA THR A 133 9.74 3.49 1.01
C THR A 133 11.24 3.68 1.20
N TRP A 134 12.07 2.88 0.54
CA TRP A 134 13.53 3.05 0.57
C TRP A 134 13.98 4.39 -0.01
N GLU A 135 13.35 4.88 -1.06
CA GLU A 135 13.64 6.20 -1.61
C GLU A 135 13.35 7.31 -0.60
N SER A 136 12.22 7.24 0.11
CA SER A 136 11.87 8.20 1.17
C SER A 136 12.81 8.13 2.38
N GLN A 137 13.41 6.97 2.64
CA GLN A 137 14.46 6.81 3.65
C GLN A 137 15.86 7.28 3.19
N GLY A 138 16.01 7.75 1.94
CA GLY A 138 17.31 8.17 1.38
C GLY A 138 18.19 7.01 0.88
N ARG A 139 17.66 5.79 0.81
CA ARG A 139 18.35 4.59 0.32
C ARG A 139 18.25 4.49 -1.21
N HIS A 140 18.69 5.55 -1.89
CA HIS A 140 18.49 5.78 -3.33
C HIS A 140 19.00 4.65 -4.23
N VAL A 141 20.14 4.05 -3.88
CA VAL A 141 20.75 2.96 -4.66
C VAL A 141 19.91 1.69 -4.58
N GLU A 142 19.48 1.30 -3.38
CA GLU A 142 18.65 0.11 -3.15
C GLU A 142 17.26 0.28 -3.77
N ALA A 143 16.65 1.46 -3.57
CA ALA A 143 15.37 1.83 -4.19
C ALA A 143 15.43 1.72 -5.72
N SER A 144 16.46 2.30 -6.34
CA SER A 144 16.63 2.28 -7.79
C SER A 144 16.86 0.87 -8.33
N ALA A 145 17.66 0.05 -7.64
CA ALA A 145 17.90 -1.34 -8.03
C ALA A 145 16.63 -2.20 -7.98
N LEU A 146 15.82 -2.02 -6.92
CA LEU A 146 14.54 -2.72 -6.79
C LEU A 146 13.52 -2.26 -7.83
N MET A 147 13.44 -0.95 -8.07
CA MET A 147 12.56 -0.37 -9.08
C MET A 147 12.96 -0.81 -10.50
N GLU A 148 14.25 -0.88 -10.80
CA GLU A 148 14.75 -1.41 -12.08
C GLU A 148 14.32 -2.87 -12.29
N SER A 149 14.48 -3.71 -11.27
CA SER A 149 14.02 -5.11 -11.32
C SER A 149 12.50 -5.19 -11.56
N CYS A 150 11.72 -4.32 -10.89
CA CYS A 150 10.27 -4.22 -11.07
C CYS A 150 9.88 -3.80 -12.50
N VAL A 151 10.54 -2.79 -13.05
CA VAL A 151 10.32 -2.33 -14.43
C VAL A 151 10.58 -3.43 -15.44
N GLN A 152 11.72 -4.12 -15.33
CA GLN A 152 12.07 -5.21 -16.25
C GLN A 152 11.02 -6.33 -16.21
N ALA A 153 10.57 -6.72 -15.02
CA ALA A 153 9.52 -7.72 -14.87
C ALA A 153 8.17 -7.24 -15.45
N ARG A 154 7.74 -6.00 -15.15
CA ARG A 154 6.51 -5.41 -15.71
C ARG A 154 6.55 -5.34 -17.24
N GLN A 155 7.69 -5.01 -17.84
CA GLN A 155 7.87 -5.02 -19.29
C GLN A 155 7.65 -6.40 -19.90
N ARG A 156 8.16 -7.46 -19.26
CA ARG A 156 7.99 -8.84 -19.74
C ARG A 156 6.55 -9.35 -19.60
N VAL A 157 5.89 -9.02 -18.48
CA VAL A 157 4.59 -9.60 -18.10
C VAL A 157 3.42 -8.80 -18.68
N LEU A 158 3.47 -7.47 -18.58
CA LEU A 158 2.38 -6.57 -18.95
C LEU A 158 2.62 -5.88 -20.29
N GLY A 159 3.88 -5.86 -20.75
CA GLY A 159 4.32 -5.13 -21.93
C GLY A 159 4.81 -3.71 -21.62
N PRO A 160 5.58 -3.11 -22.54
CA PRO A 160 6.21 -1.80 -22.35
C PRO A 160 5.22 -0.62 -22.32
N GLN A 161 4.04 -0.77 -22.93
CA GLN A 161 3.02 0.29 -22.99
C GLN A 161 1.98 0.23 -21.86
N HIS A 162 2.08 -0.76 -20.97
CA HIS A 162 1.13 -0.87 -19.87
C HIS A 162 1.30 0.32 -18.90
N PRO A 163 0.20 0.95 -18.40
CA PRO A 163 0.29 2.12 -17.53
C PRO A 163 1.23 1.96 -16.32
N TYR A 164 1.18 0.80 -15.66
CA TYR A 164 2.09 0.50 -14.54
C TYR A 164 3.56 0.35 -14.95
N THR A 165 3.83 -0.14 -16.16
CA THR A 165 5.21 -0.22 -16.68
C THR A 165 5.74 1.19 -16.95
N LEU A 166 4.95 2.00 -17.66
CA LEU A 166 5.29 3.39 -17.98
C LEU A 166 5.50 4.23 -16.70
N SER A 167 4.61 4.08 -15.72
CA SER A 167 4.73 4.80 -14.45
C SER A 167 6.03 4.45 -13.72
N SER A 168 6.36 3.17 -13.57
CA SER A 168 7.60 2.77 -12.88
C SER A 168 8.85 3.17 -13.66
N MET A 169 8.81 3.13 -15.00
CA MET A 169 9.92 3.62 -15.84
C MET A 169 10.15 5.12 -15.63
N ALA A 170 9.07 5.92 -15.69
CA ALA A 170 9.16 7.36 -15.46
C ALA A 170 9.70 7.69 -14.06
N THR A 171 9.27 6.94 -13.04
CA THR A 171 9.81 7.08 -11.68
C THR A 171 11.30 6.75 -11.62
N LEU A 172 11.72 5.63 -12.21
CA LEU A 172 13.13 5.22 -12.23
C LEU A 172 14.03 6.23 -12.97
N ASP A 173 13.57 6.74 -14.11
CA ASP A 173 14.28 7.76 -14.88
C ASP A 173 14.39 9.08 -14.10
N GLN A 174 13.33 9.45 -13.38
CA GLN A 174 13.36 10.61 -12.49
C GLN A 174 14.40 10.44 -11.37
N TRP A 175 14.46 9.28 -10.73
CA TRP A 175 15.45 9.00 -9.68
C TRP A 175 16.88 9.03 -10.22
N ARG A 176 17.12 8.39 -11.38
CA ARG A 176 18.41 8.43 -12.08
C ARG A 176 18.83 9.85 -12.43
N ALA A 177 17.91 10.67 -12.92
CA ALA A 177 18.18 12.06 -13.25
C ALA A 177 18.54 12.89 -12.00
N ARG A 178 17.94 12.63 -10.84
CA ARG A 178 18.33 13.28 -9.57
C ARG A 178 19.74 12.88 -9.14
N MET A 179 20.06 11.59 -9.18
CA MET A 179 21.39 11.10 -8.80
C MET A 179 22.50 11.56 -9.76
N SER A 180 22.17 11.80 -11.03
CA SER A 180 23.14 12.26 -12.03
C SER A 180 23.41 13.77 -11.99
N LYS A 181 22.62 14.57 -11.27
CA LYS A 181 22.88 16.01 -11.13
C LYS A 181 23.99 16.22 -10.09
N PRO A 182 25.11 16.87 -10.43
CA PRO A 182 26.12 17.23 -9.43
C PRO A 182 25.49 18.16 -8.39
N SER A 183 25.65 17.83 -7.11
CA SER A 183 25.22 18.67 -5.98
C SER A 183 25.78 20.09 -6.14
N GLN A 184 24.95 21.05 -6.57
CA GLN A 184 25.28 22.47 -6.50
C GLN A 184 25.09 22.96 -5.07
N LEU A 185 25.94 22.49 -4.15
CA LEU A 185 26.12 23.08 -2.84
C LEU A 185 27.60 22.98 -2.49
N ILE A 186 28.34 24.05 -2.78
CA ILE A 186 29.38 24.70 -1.96
C ILE A 186 29.95 25.83 -2.85
N THR A 187 29.52 27.07 -2.61
CA THR A 187 30.37 28.27 -2.51
C THR A 187 29.44 29.46 -2.22
N ALA A 188 29.10 29.62 -0.95
CA ALA A 188 28.79 30.93 -0.37
C ALA A 188 29.75 31.11 0.82
N GLN A 189 31.02 31.30 0.49
CA GLN A 189 31.97 32.02 1.32
C GLN A 189 32.63 33.02 0.39
N GLU A 190 32.21 34.28 0.50
CA GLU A 190 33.04 35.49 0.57
C GLU A 190 32.14 36.68 0.97
#